data_AF-A0A523HF40-F1
#
_entry.id   AF-A0A523HF40-F1
#
_cell.length_a   1.000
_cell.length_b   1.000
_cell.length_c   1.000
_cell.angle_alpha   90.00
_cell.angle_beta   90.00
_cell.angle_gamma   90.00
#
_symmetry.space_group_name_H-M   'P 1'
#
loop_
_entity.id
_entity.type
_entity.pdbx_description
1 polymer ?
#
loop_
_entity_poly.entity_id
_entity_poly.type
_entity_poly.pdbx_seq_one_letter_code
_entity_poly.pdbx_strand_id
1 'polypeptide(L)'
;MSESINWKNHFIELLVVIVGITAAFALNNWQENRKNSQKEALYIQSLIKDIESDIKALEVSAKLVSDNLRAVKRLDYLIRHERLTHDSTGSYAANMFIVAKFAPQNMTYESLKSAGSIELIRSFELKKQISALYNFYDEIATV
;
A
#
# COMPACT_ATOMS: atom_id res chain seq x y z
N MET A 1 54.68 28.93 -44.33
CA MET A 1 53.46 28.20 -44.73
C MET A 1 52.60 28.06 -43.47
N SER A 2 51.57 28.88 -43.31
CA SER A 2 50.63 28.75 -42.19
C SER A 2 49.42 27.95 -42.69
N GLU A 3 49.28 26.70 -42.23
CA GLU A 3 48.04 25.97 -42.45
C GLU A 3 46.91 26.73 -41.74
N SER A 4 45.92 27.19 -42.51
CA SER A 4 44.72 27.80 -41.93
C SER A 4 43.90 26.70 -41.27
N ILE A 5 43.80 26.75 -39.94
CA ILE A 5 42.98 25.82 -39.15
C ILE A 5 41.53 25.86 -39.68
N ASN A 6 41.00 24.70 -40.05
CA ASN A 6 39.68 24.59 -40.66
C ASN A 6 38.60 24.44 -39.58
N TRP A 7 38.29 25.55 -38.91
CA TRP A 7 37.39 25.64 -37.75
C TRP A 7 36.00 25.01 -37.95
N LYS A 8 35.48 24.97 -39.19
CA LYS A 8 34.20 24.32 -39.51
C LYS A 8 34.23 22.81 -39.23
N ASN A 9 35.34 22.15 -39.59
CA ASN A 9 35.48 20.70 -39.40
C ASN A 9 35.55 20.36 -37.91
N HIS A 10 36.34 21.10 -37.14
CA HIS A 10 36.44 20.90 -35.68
C HIS A 10 35.12 21.18 -34.95
N PHE A 11 34.31 22.14 -35.42
CA PHE A 11 32.98 22.38 -34.87
C PHE A 11 32.01 21.20 -35.12
N ILE A 12 32.03 20.62 -36.33
CA ILE A 12 31.23 19.44 -36.65
C ILE A 12 31.68 18.24 -35.81
N GLU A 13 32.99 18.06 -35.65
CA GLU A 13 33.57 17.00 -34.81
C GLU A 13 33.13 17.12 -33.35
N LEU A 14 33.17 18.33 -32.78
CA LEU A 14 32.64 18.61 -31.44
C LEU A 14 31.14 18.31 -31.32
N LEU A 15 30.33 18.70 -32.32
CA LEU A 15 28.90 18.41 -32.33
C LEU A 15 28.62 16.90 -32.35
N VAL A 16 29.37 16.13 -33.14
CA VAL A 16 29.23 14.67 -33.19
C VAL A 16 29.54 14.06 -31.83
N VAL A 17 30.59 14.52 -31.14
CA VAL A 17 30.93 14.06 -29.79
C VAL A 17 29.81 14.40 -28.79
N ILE A 18 29.28 15.63 -28.82
CA ILE A 18 28.17 16.04 -27.95
C ILE A 18 26.94 15.16 -28.18
N VAL A 19 26.55 14.95 -29.44
CA VAL A 19 25.40 14.10 -29.80
C VAL A 19 25.62 12.67 -29.33
N GLY A 20 26.83 12.11 -29.50
CA GLY A 20 27.17 10.77 -29.04
C GLY A 20 27.02 10.61 -27.53
N ILE A 21 27.56 11.56 -26.75
CA ILE A 21 27.46 11.55 -25.29
C ILE A 21 26.01 11.73 -24.84
N THR A 22 25.28 12.70 -25.38
CA THR A 22 23.88 12.94 -25.04
C THR A 22 23.00 11.75 -25.39
N ALA A 23 23.20 11.12 -26.54
CA ALA A 23 22.45 9.92 -26.94
C ALA A 23 22.73 8.74 -26.00
N ALA A 24 23.98 8.54 -25.57
CA ALA A 24 24.33 7.51 -24.59
C ALA A 24 23.63 7.74 -23.24
N PHE A 25 23.66 8.96 -22.72
CA PHE A 25 22.94 9.30 -21.49
C PHE A 25 21.42 9.17 -21.64
N ALA A 26 20.85 9.60 -22.77
CA ALA A 26 19.42 9.47 -23.04
C ALA A 26 18.97 8.01 -23.07
N LEU A 27 19.76 7.13 -23.70
CA LEU A 27 19.48 5.69 -23.73
C LEU A 27 19.55 5.06 -22.33
N ASN A 28 20.56 5.44 -21.54
CA ASN A 28 20.69 4.99 -20.16
C ASN A 28 19.49 5.42 -19.30
N ASN A 29 19.12 6.69 -19.36
CA ASN A 29 17.96 7.23 -18.64
C ASN A 29 16.65 6.56 -19.07
N TRP A 30 16.49 6.25 -20.36
CA TRP A 30 15.33 5.52 -20.85
C TRP A 30 15.25 4.10 -20.28
N GLN A 31 16.38 3.38 -20.26
CA GLN A 31 16.44 2.03 -19.68
C GLN A 31 16.12 2.06 -18.18
N GLU A 32 16.67 3.03 -17.45
CA GLU A 32 16.41 3.21 -16.02
C GLU A 32 14.94 3.57 -15.73
N ASN A 33 14.38 4.52 -16.49
CA ASN A 33 12.97 4.89 -16.38
C ASN A 33 12.04 3.69 -16.64
N ARG A 34 12.38 2.84 -17.62
CA ARG A 34 11.63 1.62 -17.90
C ARG A 34 11.69 0.62 -16.74
N LYS A 35 12.87 0.41 -16.15
CA LYS A 35 13.05 -0.46 -14.97
C LYS A 35 12.26 0.09 -13.78
N ASN A 36 12.29 1.41 -13.56
CA ASN A 36 11.56 2.06 -12.47
C ASN A 36 10.04 1.95 -12.67
N SER A 37 9.52 2.14 -13.88
CA SER A 37 8.09 1.89 -14.19
C SER A 37 7.67 0.46 -13.87
N GLN A 38 8.51 -0.52 -14.19
CA GLN A 38 8.20 -1.93 -13.90
C GLN A 38 8.16 -2.21 -12.39
N LYS A 39 9.12 -1.65 -11.64
CA LYS A 39 9.12 -1.75 -10.18
C LYS A 39 7.91 -1.07 -9.55
N GLU A 40 7.57 0.15 -10.01
CA GLU A 40 6.37 0.88 -9.57
C GLU A 40 5.11 0.04 -9.76
N ALA A 41 4.93 -0.56 -10.93
CA ALA A 41 3.78 -1.42 -11.21
C ALA A 41 3.72 -2.65 -10.29
N LEU A 42 4.86 -3.29 -10.01
CA LEU A 42 4.93 -4.44 -9.09
C LEU A 42 4.54 -4.03 -7.66
N TYR A 43 5.05 -2.91 -7.17
CA TYR A 43 4.70 -2.40 -5.84
C TYR A 43 3.22 -2.04 -5.74
N ILE A 44 2.67 -1.34 -6.74
CA ILE A 44 1.24 -1.00 -6.78
C ILE A 44 0.40 -2.28 -6.77
N GLN A 45 0.78 -3.30 -7.56
CA GLN A 45 0.06 -4.57 -7.57
C GLN A 45 0.10 -5.28 -6.21
N SER A 46 1.24 -5.25 -5.52
CA SER A 46 1.36 -5.83 -4.18
C SER A 46 0.54 -5.05 -3.15
N LEU A 47 0.56 -3.71 -3.18
CA LEU A 47 -0.27 -2.88 -2.31
C LEU A 47 -1.77 -3.16 -2.51
N ILE A 48 -2.21 -3.32 -3.76
CA ILE A 48 -3.61 -3.68 -4.06
C ILE A 48 -3.96 -5.02 -3.40
N LYS A 49 -3.10 -6.04 -3.52
CA LYS A 49 -3.35 -7.35 -2.90
C LYS A 49 -3.39 -7.28 -1.37
N ASP A 50 -2.50 -6.51 -0.78
CA ASP A 50 -2.46 -6.28 0.67
C ASP A 50 -3.80 -5.65 1.12
N ILE A 51 -4.25 -4.59 0.44
CA ILE A 51 -5.52 -3.89 0.73
C ILE A 51 -6.74 -4.81 0.48
N GLU A 52 -6.75 -5.60 -0.58
CA GLU A 52 -7.82 -6.58 -0.82
C GLU A 52 -7.91 -7.63 0.29
N SER A 53 -6.77 -8.05 0.84
CA SER A 53 -6.72 -8.95 1.99
C SER A 53 -7.27 -8.26 3.26
N ASP A 54 -6.90 -7.00 3.47
CA ASP A 54 -7.40 -6.20 4.60
C ASP A 54 -8.92 -6.03 4.55
N ILE A 55 -9.46 -5.71 3.37
CA ILE A 55 -10.91 -5.57 3.16
C ILE A 55 -11.62 -6.88 3.52
N LYS A 56 -11.13 -8.03 3.05
CA LYS A 56 -11.73 -9.33 3.38
C LYS A 56 -11.68 -9.62 4.89
N ALA A 57 -10.58 -9.30 5.55
CA ALA A 57 -10.46 -9.46 6.99
C ALA A 57 -11.47 -8.57 7.74
N LEU A 58 -11.60 -7.31 7.32
CA LEU A 58 -12.56 -6.35 7.89
C LEU A 58 -14.01 -6.77 7.65
N GLU A 59 -14.35 -7.34 6.50
CA GLU A 59 -15.69 -7.86 6.22
C GLU A 59 -16.06 -9.02 7.15
N VAL A 60 -15.11 -9.94 7.39
CA VAL A 60 -15.28 -11.05 8.34
C VAL A 60 -15.45 -10.50 9.76
N SER A 61 -14.62 -9.53 10.16
CA SER A 61 -14.72 -8.85 11.45
C SER A 61 -16.06 -8.13 11.64
N ALA A 62 -16.53 -7.40 10.62
CA ALA A 62 -17.80 -6.68 10.66
C ALA A 62 -18.98 -7.63 10.81
N LYS A 63 -18.96 -8.77 10.10
CA LYS A 63 -19.97 -9.82 10.25
C LYS A 63 -19.99 -10.38 11.67
N LEU A 64 -18.82 -10.68 12.23
CA LEU A 64 -18.70 -11.20 13.59
C LEU A 64 -19.23 -10.22 14.64
N VAL A 65 -18.90 -8.93 14.52
CA VAL A 65 -19.43 -7.88 15.41
C VAL A 65 -20.94 -7.76 15.27
N SER A 66 -21.48 -7.82 14.05
CA SER A 66 -22.92 -7.82 13.81
C SER A 66 -23.62 -9.04 14.45
N ASP A 67 -23.03 -10.23 14.35
CA ASP A 67 -23.55 -11.46 14.95
C ASP A 67 -23.57 -11.37 16.48
N ASN A 68 -22.49 -10.84 17.06
CA ASN A 68 -22.40 -10.59 18.50
C ASN A 68 -23.44 -9.57 18.96
N LEU A 69 -23.63 -8.47 18.23
CA LEU A 69 -24.67 -7.48 18.56
C LEU A 69 -26.07 -8.09 18.55
N ARG A 70 -26.36 -8.98 17.60
CA ARG A 70 -27.64 -9.72 17.56
C ARG A 70 -27.80 -10.66 18.76
N ALA A 71 -26.74 -11.38 19.12
CA ALA A 71 -26.74 -12.25 20.31
C ALA A 71 -26.97 -11.46 21.61
N VAL A 72 -26.31 -10.30 21.75
CA VAL A 72 -26.48 -9.38 22.89
C VAL A 72 -27.92 -8.88 22.99
N LYS A 73 -28.49 -8.38 21.89
CA LYS A 73 -29.89 -7.92 21.87
C LYS A 73 -30.87 -9.02 22.23
N ARG A 74 -30.63 -10.24 21.75
CA ARG A 74 -31.46 -11.40 22.09
C ARG A 74 -31.36 -11.74 23.57
N LEU A 75 -30.16 -11.74 24.14
CA LEU A 75 -29.98 -12.02 25.56
C LEU A 75 -30.66 -10.96 26.44
N ASP A 76 -30.49 -9.67 26.11
CA ASP A 76 -31.16 -8.57 26.85
C ASP A 76 -32.69 -8.73 26.84
N TYR A 77 -33.26 -9.08 25.69
CA TYR A 77 -34.70 -9.37 25.59
C TYR A 77 -35.13 -10.52 26.52
N LEU A 78 -34.40 -11.65 26.49
CA LEU A 78 -34.71 -12.83 27.29
C LEU A 78 -34.58 -12.55 28.79
N ILE A 79 -33.55 -11.82 29.22
CA ILE A 79 -33.35 -11.43 30.63
C ILE A 79 -34.54 -10.60 31.13
N ARG A 80 -35.09 -9.72 30.29
CA ARG A 80 -36.16 -8.78 30.68
C ARG A 80 -37.56 -9.39 30.67
N HIS A 81 -37.82 -10.38 29.81
CA HIS A 81 -39.19 -10.85 29.54
C HIS A 81 -39.40 -12.35 29.83
N GLU A 82 -38.34 -13.15 30.02
CA GLU A 82 -38.43 -14.59 30.22
C GLU A 82 -37.61 -15.07 31.43
N ARG A 83 -37.97 -16.20 32.03
CA ARG A 83 -37.11 -16.89 33.01
C ARG A 83 -36.08 -17.73 32.26
N LEU A 84 -34.89 -17.19 32.07
CA LEU A 84 -33.76 -17.91 31.49
C LEU A 84 -33.42 -19.15 32.32
N THR A 85 -33.34 -20.31 31.67
CA THR A 85 -32.75 -21.53 32.25
C THR A 85 -31.23 -21.43 32.20
N HIS A 86 -30.56 -21.99 33.21
CA HIS A 86 -29.11 -21.83 33.44
C HIS A 86 -28.24 -22.27 32.24
N ASP A 87 -28.68 -23.27 31.46
CA ASP A 87 -27.96 -23.80 30.29
C ASP A 87 -27.95 -22.84 29.09
N SER A 88 -29.02 -22.06 28.91
CA SER A 88 -29.15 -21.17 27.74
C SER A 88 -28.17 -20.00 27.84
N THR A 89 -28.01 -19.45 29.05
CA THR A 89 -27.26 -18.23 29.35
C THR A 89 -25.76 -18.37 29.03
N GLY A 90 -25.18 -19.55 29.28
CA GLY A 90 -23.76 -19.82 29.02
C GLY A 90 -23.38 -19.71 27.54
N SER A 91 -24.24 -20.23 26.65
CA SER A 91 -24.02 -20.17 25.21
C SER A 91 -24.13 -18.74 24.63
N TYR A 92 -25.07 -17.93 25.14
CA TYR A 92 -25.19 -16.53 24.75
C TYR A 92 -24.02 -15.70 25.26
N ALA A 93 -23.56 -15.93 26.48
CA ALA A 93 -22.42 -15.22 27.06
C ALA A 93 -21.11 -15.56 26.34
N ALA A 94 -20.87 -16.83 25.97
CA ALA A 94 -19.66 -17.26 25.27
C ALA A 94 -19.44 -16.53 23.94
N ASN A 95 -20.50 -16.30 23.16
CA ASN A 95 -20.40 -15.57 21.89
C ASN A 95 -20.04 -14.09 22.08
N MET A 96 -20.34 -13.48 23.23
CA MET A 96 -20.04 -12.06 23.49
C MET A 96 -18.54 -11.79 23.68
N PHE A 97 -17.75 -12.80 24.05
CA PHE A 97 -16.32 -12.64 24.31
C PHE A 97 -15.45 -12.65 23.05
N ILE A 98 -16.04 -12.87 21.87
CA ILE A 98 -15.28 -12.86 20.62
C ILE A 98 -15.04 -11.42 20.18
N VAL A 99 -13.80 -10.95 20.38
CA VAL A 99 -13.36 -9.64 19.89
C VAL A 99 -12.74 -9.81 18.51
N ALA A 100 -13.30 -9.12 17.51
CA ALA A 100 -12.68 -9.02 16.21
C ALA A 100 -11.40 -8.15 16.33
N LYS A 101 -10.23 -8.76 16.11
CA LYS A 101 -8.97 -8.01 15.98
C LYS A 101 -8.65 -7.84 14.50
N PHE A 102 -8.33 -6.62 14.10
CA PHE A 102 -7.83 -6.31 12.77
C PHE A 102 -6.31 -6.18 12.82
N ALA A 103 -5.62 -6.86 11.89
CA ALA A 103 -4.17 -6.77 11.72
C ALA A 103 -3.90 -6.49 10.24
N PRO A 104 -3.52 -5.26 9.87
CA PRO A 104 -3.36 -4.86 8.48
C PRO A 104 -2.15 -5.50 7.82
N GLN A 105 -2.24 -5.75 6.52
CA GLN A 105 -1.14 -6.17 5.66
C GLN A 105 -0.30 -4.94 5.28
N ASN A 106 0.79 -4.71 6.01
CA ASN A 106 1.69 -3.57 5.81
C ASN A 106 3.07 -3.94 5.22
N MET A 107 3.29 -5.21 4.86
CA MET A 107 4.59 -5.69 4.39
C MET A 107 5.11 -4.93 3.16
N THR A 108 4.25 -4.69 2.17
CA THR A 108 4.65 -3.96 0.96
C THR A 108 4.95 -2.49 1.27
N TYR A 109 4.15 -1.85 2.12
CA TYR A 109 4.37 -0.46 2.53
C TYR A 109 5.65 -0.29 3.34
N GLU A 110 5.90 -1.17 4.31
CA GLU A 110 7.13 -1.14 5.10
C GLU A 110 8.37 -1.41 4.24
N SER A 111 8.24 -2.28 3.23
CA SER A 111 9.30 -2.49 2.23
C SER A 111 9.56 -1.22 1.40
N LEU A 112 8.51 -0.51 0.96
CA LEU A 112 8.62 0.75 0.23
C LEU A 112 9.27 1.85 1.07
N LYS A 113 8.87 1.96 2.35
CA LYS A 113 9.36 2.93 3.32
C LYS A 113 10.82 2.69 3.69
N SER A 114 11.16 1.45 4.08
CA SER A 114 12.53 1.08 4.48
C SER A 114 13.54 1.14 3.34
N ALA A 115 13.14 0.77 2.12
CA ALA A 115 14.00 0.83 0.95
C ALA A 115 14.11 2.23 0.31
N GLY A 116 13.45 3.25 0.87
CA GLY A 116 13.34 4.58 0.23
C GLY A 116 12.66 4.54 -1.15
N SER A 117 11.99 3.44 -1.46
CA SER A 117 11.42 3.14 -2.79
C SER A 117 10.06 3.78 -3.00
N ILE A 118 9.52 4.47 -1.99
CA ILE A 118 8.30 5.26 -2.12
C ILE A 118 8.42 6.31 -3.24
N GLU A 119 9.63 6.81 -3.52
CA GLU A 119 9.88 7.75 -4.62
C GLU A 119 9.69 7.15 -6.02
N LEU A 120 9.65 5.82 -6.15
CA LEU A 120 9.30 5.16 -7.41
C LEU A 120 7.85 5.41 -7.81
N ILE A 121 6.97 5.70 -6.85
CA ILE A 121 5.58 6.07 -7.13
C ILE A 121 5.55 7.51 -7.65
N ARG A 122 5.27 7.65 -8.94
CA ARG A 122 5.36 8.93 -9.66
C ARG A 122 4.27 9.91 -9.25
N SER A 123 3.08 9.38 -8.96
CA SER A 123 1.95 10.21 -8.54
C SER A 123 2.14 10.65 -7.09
N PHE A 124 2.38 11.95 -6.90
CA PHE A 124 2.49 12.55 -5.57
C PHE A 124 1.21 12.35 -4.75
N GLU A 125 0.06 12.49 -5.38
CA GLU A 125 -1.23 12.30 -4.71
C GLU A 125 -1.41 10.85 -4.26
N LEU A 126 -1.01 9.87 -5.10
CA LEU A 126 -1.06 8.46 -4.71
C LEU A 126 -0.14 8.16 -3.53
N LYS A 127 1.09 8.71 -3.53
CA LYS A 127 2.01 8.60 -2.39
C LYS A 127 1.36 9.09 -1.11
N LYS A 128 0.73 10.27 -1.15
CA LYS A 128 0.04 10.86 -0.01
C LYS A 128 -1.10 9.98 0.50
N GLN A 129 -1.92 9.42 -0.40
CA GLN A 129 -3.02 8.54 -0.02
C GLN A 129 -2.54 7.23 0.61
N ILE A 130 -1.49 6.62 0.06
CA ILE A 130 -0.88 5.42 0.63
C ILE A 130 -0.34 5.71 2.03
N SER A 131 0.45 6.78 2.19
CA SER A 131 0.98 7.15 3.51
C SER A 131 -0.12 7.47 4.52
N ALA A 132 -1.20 8.15 4.11
CA ALA A 132 -2.32 8.44 4.99
C ALA A 132 -3.02 7.16 5.48
N LEU A 133 -3.24 6.18 4.59
CA LEU A 133 -3.85 4.90 4.96
C LEU A 133 -3.02 4.15 6.01
N TYR A 134 -1.72 4.01 5.79
CA TYR A 134 -0.87 3.24 6.71
C TYR A 134 -0.58 3.98 8.01
N ASN A 135 -0.52 5.31 8.00
CA ASN A 135 -0.47 6.08 9.25
C ASN A 135 -1.75 5.88 10.08
N PHE A 136 -2.91 5.86 9.42
CA PHE A 136 -4.17 5.56 10.10
C PHE A 136 -4.18 4.14 10.70
N TYR A 137 -3.59 3.16 9.99
CA TYR A 137 -3.41 1.80 10.51
C TYR A 137 -2.52 1.75 11.76
N ASP A 138 -1.43 2.51 11.79
CA ASP A 138 -0.56 2.60 12.98
C ASP A 138 -1.31 3.23 14.17
N GLU A 139 -2.10 4.27 13.93
CA GLU A 139 -2.91 4.93 14.97
C GLU A 139 -3.90 3.97 15.62
N ILE A 140 -4.64 3.17 14.83
CA ILE A 140 -5.63 2.22 15.37
C ILE A 140 -5.00 0.98 16.02
N ALA A 141 -3.78 0.59 15.63
CA ALA A 141 -3.08 -0.56 16.20
C ALA A 141 -2.51 -0.27 17.60
N THR A 142 -2.37 1.00 17.97
CA THR A 142 -1.77 1.44 19.24
C THR A 142 -2.82 1.66 20.36
N VAL A 143 -4.11 1.48 20.07
CA VAL A 143 -5.25 1.62 21.00
C VAL A 143 -5.76 0.26 21.43
#